data_AF-M6W3N9-F1
#
_entry.id   AF-M6W3N9-F1
#
_cell.length_a   1.000
_cell.length_b   1.000
_cell.length_c   1.000
_cell.angle_alpha   90.00
_cell.angle_beta   90.00
_cell.angle_gamma   90.00
#
_symmetry.space_group_name_H-M   'P 1'
#
loop_
_entity.id
_entity.type
_entity.pdbx_description
1 polymer ?
#
loop_
_entity_poly.entity_id
_entity_poly.type
_entity_poly.pdbx_seq_one_letter_code
_entity_poly.pdbx_strand_id
1 'polypeptide(L)'
;MLIEGPLKHGFDTPIWTCRRVVFIDESGLTQIPTDRVSHMGTRRTTPIFTHVGSWKKISVIGAITQENLYFQIVKGAAKQEDIIHFLKSSLRNIPGKLIII
;
A
#
# COMPACT_ATOMS: atom_id res chain seq x y z
N MET A 1 1.00 -6.18 21.97
CA MET A 1 2.18 -6.15 21.08
C MET A 1 3.01 -4.87 21.22
N LEU A 2 2.48 -3.66 20.98
CA LEU A 2 3.26 -2.42 21.17
C LEU A 2 3.51 -2.04 22.65
N ILE A 3 2.57 -2.36 23.55
CA ILE A 3 2.69 -2.01 24.99
C ILE A 3 3.64 -2.95 25.73
N GLU A 4 3.68 -4.23 25.33
CA GLU A 4 4.44 -5.29 26.00
C GLU A 4 5.77 -5.61 25.31
N GLY A 5 5.95 -5.19 24.05
CA GLY A 5 7.12 -5.43 23.24
C GLY A 5 7.14 -6.82 22.57
N PRO A 6 7.90 -6.99 21.47
CA PRO A 6 7.97 -8.27 20.73
C PRO A 6 8.53 -9.43 21.54
N LEU A 7 9.49 -9.15 22.43
CA LEU A 7 10.18 -10.18 23.21
C LEU A 7 9.20 -10.98 24.09
N LYS A 8 8.21 -10.31 24.69
CA LYS A 8 7.15 -10.95 25.47
C LYS A 8 6.21 -11.85 24.65
N HIS A 9 6.18 -11.67 23.33
CA HIS A 9 5.38 -12.47 22.41
C HIS A 9 6.20 -13.57 21.70
N GLY A 10 7.41 -13.85 22.18
CA GLY A 10 8.27 -14.93 21.68
C GLY A 10 9.01 -14.59 20.39
N PHE A 11 9.36 -13.31 20.20
CA PHE A 11 10.31 -12.88 19.18
C PHE A 11 11.70 -12.74 19.80
N ASP A 12 12.73 -13.09 19.04
CA ASP A 12 14.12 -13.14 19.55
C ASP A 12 14.82 -11.77 19.56
N THR A 13 14.22 -10.77 18.91
CA THR A 13 14.80 -9.43 18.75
C THR A 13 13.79 -8.32 19.02
N PRO A 14 14.25 -7.11 19.42
CA PRO A 14 13.40 -5.93 19.54
C PRO A 14 12.77 -5.50 18.20
N ILE A 15 11.71 -4.69 18.25
CA ILE A 15 10.86 -4.41 17.08
C ILE A 15 11.63 -3.75 15.93
N TRP A 16 12.57 -2.85 16.26
CA TRP A 16 13.34 -2.07 15.28
C TRP A 16 14.37 -2.90 14.50
N THR A 17 14.76 -4.08 14.99
CA THR A 17 15.62 -5.03 14.27
C THR A 17 14.87 -6.26 13.77
N CYS A 18 13.55 -6.31 13.97
CA CYS A 18 12.78 -7.50 13.67
C CYS A 18 12.39 -7.51 12.18
N ARG A 19 13.09 -8.36 11.41
CA ARG A 19 12.86 -8.56 9.96
C ARG A 19 11.43 -9.00 9.60
N ARG A 20 10.66 -9.45 10.59
CA ARG A 20 9.30 -9.98 10.47
C ARG A 20 8.21 -8.97 10.87
N VAL A 21 8.59 -7.70 11.05
CA VAL A 21 7.63 -6.59 11.12
C VAL A 21 7.12 -6.32 9.71
N VAL A 22 5.80 -6.31 9.57
CA VAL A 22 5.07 -6.10 8.33
C VAL A 22 4.18 -4.88 8.55
N PHE A 23 4.48 -3.79 7.86
CA PHE A 23 3.61 -2.60 7.84
C PHE A 23 2.57 -2.77 6.75
N ILE A 24 1.29 -2.63 7.09
CA ILE A 24 0.19 -2.79 6.13
C ILE A 24 -0.59 -1.49 6.01
N ASP A 25 -0.80 -1.05 4.78
CA ASP A 25 -1.59 0.15 4.49
C ASP A 25 -2.38 0.01 3.18
N GLU A 26 -3.41 0.85 3.03
CA GLU A 26 -4.22 0.97 1.83
C GLU A 26 -3.94 2.29 1.10
N SER A 27 -3.70 2.19 -0.20
CA SER A 27 -3.48 3.34 -1.07
C SER A 27 -4.48 3.36 -2.22
N GLY A 28 -5.30 4.39 -2.27
CA GLY A 28 -6.18 4.67 -3.41
C GLY A 28 -5.42 5.34 -4.56
N LEU A 29 -5.43 4.73 -5.75
CA LEU A 29 -4.89 5.30 -6.98
C LEU A 29 -6.03 5.72 -7.91
N THR A 30 -5.93 6.94 -8.43
CA THR A 30 -6.86 7.42 -9.44
C THR A 30 -6.27 7.22 -10.82
N GLN A 31 -7.06 6.70 -11.77
CA GLN A 31 -6.65 6.54 -13.16
C GLN A 31 -6.73 7.84 -13.97
N ILE A 32 -6.66 9.00 -13.32
CA ILE A 32 -6.54 10.28 -14.02
C ILE A 32 -5.16 10.25 -14.70
N PRO A 33 -5.07 10.46 -16.02
CA PRO A 33 -3.80 10.66 -16.67
C PRO A 33 -3.07 11.81 -15.98
N THR A 34 -1.80 11.64 -15.62
CA THR A 34 -1.02 12.76 -15.12
C THR A 34 -0.93 13.79 -16.24
N ASP A 35 -1.60 14.93 -16.10
CA ASP A 35 -1.55 16.04 -17.05
C ASP A 35 -0.23 16.80 -16.95
N ARG A 36 0.88 16.09 -17.17
CA ARG A 36 2.18 16.69 -17.36
C ARG A 36 2.23 17.25 -18.78
N VAL A 37 1.74 18.47 -18.94
CA VAL A 37 2.10 19.29 -20.10
C VAL A 37 3.56 19.71 -19.94
N SER A 38 4.43 19.04 -20.69
CA SER A 38 5.79 19.53 -20.96
C SER A 38 5.66 20.86 -21.68
N HIS A 39 5.75 21.97 -20.95
CA HIS A 39 5.76 23.32 -21.53
C HIS A 39 7.06 23.54 -22.31
N MET A 40 7.10 23.03 -23.54
CA MET A 40 8.08 23.41 -24.57
C MET A 40 7.33 24.04 -25.76
N GLY A 41 6.33 24.88 -25.44
CA GLY A 41 5.56 25.65 -26.40
C GLY A 41 5.71 27.14 -26.11
N THR A 42 6.12 27.91 -27.11
CA THR A 42 6.37 29.34 -27.04
C THR A 42 5.17 30.14 -26.49
N ARG A 43 5.39 30.77 -25.34
CA ARG A 43 4.72 31.97 -24.79
C ARG A 43 3.17 32.00 -24.79
N ARG A 44 2.63 31.95 -23.55
CA ARG A 44 1.44 32.70 -23.06
C ARG A 44 0.03 32.21 -23.45
N THR A 45 -0.19 30.90 -23.54
CA THR A 45 -1.55 30.34 -23.49
C THR A 45 -1.64 29.35 -22.34
N THR A 46 -2.44 29.66 -21.31
CA THR A 46 -2.74 28.69 -20.24
C THR A 46 -3.72 27.67 -20.83
N PRO A 47 -3.34 26.39 -20.97
CA PRO A 47 -4.27 25.38 -21.45
C PRO A 47 -5.37 25.16 -20.40
N ILE A 48 -6.62 25.15 -20.84
CA ILE A 48 -7.77 24.76 -20.01
C ILE A 48 -7.94 23.25 -20.16
N PHE A 49 -7.75 22.50 -19.06
CA PHE A 49 -8.00 21.07 -19.03
C PHE A 49 -9.45 20.80 -18.58
N THR A 50 -10.19 20.12 -19.44
CA THR A 50 -11.53 19.61 -19.13
C THR A 50 -11.46 18.12 -18.88
N HIS A 51 -11.78 17.68 -17.67
CA HIS A 51 -11.85 16.26 -17.32
C HIS A 51 -13.30 15.79 -17.15
N VAL A 52 -13.58 14.56 -17.58
CA VAL A 52 -14.90 13.93 -17.49
C VAL A 52 -15.33 13.54 -16.06
N GLY A 53 -14.42 13.60 -15.08
CA GLY A 53 -14.70 13.34 -13.65
C GLY A 53 -15.06 11.89 -13.28
N SER A 54 -15.40 11.03 -14.25
CA SER A 54 -15.87 9.64 -14.05
C SER A 54 -14.73 8.59 -14.00
N TRP A 55 -13.57 8.96 -13.47
CA TRP A 55 -12.38 8.09 -13.51
C TRP A 55 -12.53 6.91 -12.56
N LYS A 56 -12.19 5.73 -13.05
CA LYS A 56 -12.16 4.52 -12.23
C LYS A 56 -11.04 4.65 -11.21
N LYS A 57 -11.36 4.32 -9.96
CA LYS A 57 -10.38 4.21 -8.87
C LYS A 57 -9.94 2.76 -8.75
N ILE A 58 -8.69 2.56 -8.37
CA ILE A 58 -8.18 1.27 -7.89
C ILE A 58 -7.62 1.49 -6.49
N SER A 59 -7.76 0.50 -5.63
CA SER A 59 -7.11 0.47 -4.33
C SER A 59 -5.96 -0.51 -4.39
N VAL A 60 -4.90 -0.21 -3.64
CA VAL A 60 -3.76 -1.11 -3.44
C VAL A 60 -3.66 -1.37 -1.96
N ILE A 61 -3.74 -2.65 -1.58
CA ILE A 61 -3.41 -3.07 -0.22
C ILE A 61 -1.96 -3.50 -0.26
N GLY A 62 -1.09 -2.81 0.48
CA GLY A 62 0.35 -3.05 0.52
C GLY A 62 0.77 -3.59 1.88
N ALA A 63 1.76 -4.48 1.87
CA ALA A 63 2.47 -4.96 3.05
C ALA A 63 3.98 -4.87 2.78
N ILE A 64 4.70 -4.10 3.58
CA ILE A 64 6.14 -3.94 3.46
C ILE A 64 6.86 -4.56 4.65
N THR A 65 7.90 -5.32 4.34
CA THR A 65 8.86 -5.89 5.30
C THR A 65 10.21 -5.20 5.10
N GLN A 66 11.23 -5.56 5.88
CA GLN A 66 12.58 -5.02 5.66
C GLN A 66 13.15 -5.29 4.25
N GLU A 67 12.71 -6.35 3.58
CA GLU A 67 13.31 -6.80 2.31
C GLU A 67 12.34 -6.95 1.15
N ASN A 68 11.04 -7.09 1.43
CA ASN A 68 10.04 -7.43 0.43
C ASN A 68 8.80 -6.54 0.55
N LEU A 69 8.22 -6.22 -0.61
CA LEU A 69 6.93 -5.58 -0.76
C LEU A 69 5.93 -6.60 -1.33
N TYR A 70 4.84 -6.82 -0.62
CA TYR A 70 3.70 -7.62 -1.05
C TYR A 70 2.51 -6.70 -1.28
N PHE A 71 1.75 -6.90 -2.35
CA PHE A 71 0.59 -6.06 -2.60
C PHE A 71 -0.51 -6.79 -3.37
N GLN A 72 -1.74 -6.29 -3.20
CA GLN A 72 -2.91 -6.71 -3.96
C GLN A 72 -3.57 -5.47 -4.55
N ILE A 73 -3.84 -5.50 -5.86
CA ILE A 73 -4.60 -4.44 -6.55
C ILE A 73 -6.07 -4.85 -6.55
N VAL A 74 -6.92 -3.94 -6.06
CA VAL A 74 -8.37 -4.11 -5.97
C VAL A 74 -9.05 -3.09 -6.88
N LYS A 75 -10.09 -3.52 -7.58
CA LYS A 75 -10.89 -2.63 -8.43
C LYS A 75 -11.87 -1.85 -7.57
N GLY A 76 -11.82 -0.52 -7.63
CA GLY A 76 -12.61 0.33 -6.75
C GLY A 76 -12.01 0.41 -5.35
N ALA A 77 -12.84 0.76 -4.37
CA ALA A 77 -12.42 0.81 -2.96
C ALA A 77 -12.20 -0.59 -2.41
N ALA A 78 -11.11 -0.79 -1.66
CA ALA A 78 -10.86 -2.02 -0.93
C ALA A 78 -11.97 -2.30 0.08
N LYS A 79 -12.50 -3.53 0.07
CA LYS A 79 -13.52 -3.98 1.03
C LYS A 79 -12.91 -4.89 2.08
N GLN A 80 -13.70 -5.20 3.10
CA GLN A 80 -13.28 -6.10 4.17
C GLN A 80 -12.86 -7.48 3.65
N GLU A 81 -13.54 -8.00 2.63
CA GLU A 81 -13.21 -9.30 2.04
C GLU A 81 -11.83 -9.27 1.36
N ASP A 82 -11.50 -8.17 0.70
CA ASP A 82 -10.19 -7.97 0.07
C ASP A 82 -9.07 -7.94 1.11
N ILE A 83 -9.30 -7.25 2.23
CA ILE A 83 -8.34 -7.18 3.34
C ILE A 83 -8.14 -8.57 3.98
N ILE A 84 -9.22 -9.30 4.24
CA ILE A 84 -9.14 -10.67 4.80
C ILE A 84 -8.38 -11.60 3.84
N HIS A 85 -8.68 -11.52 2.54
CA HIS A 85 -8.00 -12.31 1.52
C HIS A 85 -6.50 -11.99 1.49
N PHE A 86 -6.15 -10.71 1.49
CA PHE A 86 -4.76 -10.25 1.52
C PHE A 86 -4.02 -10.75 2.77
N LEU A 87 -4.61 -10.59 3.96
CA LEU A 87 -4.00 -11.06 5.22
C LEU A 87 -3.79 -12.58 5.22
N LYS A 88 -4.77 -13.36 4.74
CA LYS A 88 -4.62 -14.82 4.61
C LYS A 88 -3.50 -15.20 3.65
N SER A 89 -3.35 -14.46 2.55
CA SER A 89 -2.26 -14.65 1.59
C SER A 89 -0.90 -14.32 2.23
N SER A 90 -0.79 -13.18 2.93
CA SER A 90 0.43 -12.75 3.60
C SER A 90 0.88 -13.74 4.68
N LEU A 91 -0.04 -14.23 5.51
CA LEU A 91 0.26 -15.23 6.54
C LEU A 91 0.70 -16.59 5.96
N ARG A 92 0.31 -16.90 4.72
CA ARG A 92 0.70 -18.13 4.03
C ARG A 92 2.05 -18.00 3.34
N ASN A 93 2.31 -16.85 2.74
CA ASN A 93 3.50 -16.63 1.90
C ASN A 93 4.71 -16.12 2.69
N ILE A 94 4.50 -15.50 3.85
CA ILE A 94 5.59 -15.03 4.72
C ILE A 94 5.77 -16.04 5.85
N PRO A 95 6.88 -16.80 5.88
CA PRO A 95 7.08 -17.86 6.86
C PRO A 95 7.34 -17.31 8.26
N GLY A 96 6.78 -18.01 9.26
CA GLY A 96 7.01 -17.73 10.68
C GLY A 96 6.02 -16.75 11.30
N LYS A 97 6.26 -16.37 12.56
CA LYS A 97 5.40 -15.41 13.28
C LYS A 97 5.63 -14.01 12.73
N LEU A 98 4.55 -13.33 12.35
CA LEU A 98 4.57 -11.95 11.85
C LEU A 98 4.12 -10.97 12.93
N ILE A 99 4.71 -9.78 12.91
CA ILE A 99 4.21 -8.61 13.65
C ILE A 99 3.59 -7.70 12.60
N ILE A 100 2.27 -7.58 12.60
CA ILE A 100 1.55 -6.70 11.69
C ILE A 100 1.32 -5.36 12.40
N ILE A 101 1.68 -4.26 11.73
CA ILE A 101 1.52 -2.88 12.20
C ILE A 101 0.67 -2.13 11.19
#